data_AF-A0A9D3Z546-F1
#
_entry.id   AF-A0A9D3Z546-F1
#
_cell.length_a   1.000
_cell.length_b   1.000
_cell.length_c   1.000
_cell.angle_alpha   90.00
_cell.angle_beta   90.00
_cell.angle_gamma   90.00
#
_symmetry.space_group_name_H-M   'P 1'
#
loop_
_entity.id
_entity.type
_entity.pdbx_description
1 polymer ?
#
loop_
_entity_poly.entity_id
_entity_poly.type
_entity_poly.pdbx_seq_one_letter_code
_entity_poly.pdbx_strand_id
1 'polypeptide(L)'
;MKQRLHLAALHSVSNAHRKHAEMKNGEKRHRISYPKYKAGHHVVKPVKEACNYDYVTELIVELLQLKQQFKSIRIAKQASSSILFSPPP
;
A
#
# COMPACT_ATOMS: atom_id res chain seq x y z
N MET A 1 -12.98 -1.21 13.61
CA MET A 1 -11.51 -1.32 13.75
C MET A 1 -10.83 -2.20 12.68
N LYS A 2 -11.52 -3.15 12.03
CA LYS A 2 -10.90 -4.05 11.03
C LYS A 2 -10.48 -3.39 9.71
N GLN A 3 -11.23 -2.39 9.25
CA GLN A 3 -10.98 -1.73 7.95
C GLN A 3 -9.63 -1.01 7.91
N ARG A 4 -9.29 -0.28 8.98
CA ARG A 4 -8.00 0.41 9.11
C ARG A 4 -6.83 -0.58 9.12
N LEU A 5 -7.02 -1.74 9.74
CA LEU A 5 -6.02 -2.80 9.77
C LEU A 5 -5.80 -3.42 8.38
N HIS A 6 -6.88 -3.69 7.64
CA HIS A 6 -6.77 -4.21 6.27
C HIS A 6 -6.09 -3.21 5.34
N LEU A 7 -6.41 -1.91 5.43
CA LEU A 7 -5.72 -0.87 4.66
C LEU A 7 -4.24 -0.78 5.02
N ALA A 8 -3.88 -0.91 6.30
CA ALA A 8 -2.49 -0.93 6.73
C ALA A 8 -1.74 -2.16 6.19
N ALA A 9 -2.38 -3.33 6.19
CA ALA A 9 -1.81 -4.54 5.61
C ALA A 9 -1.59 -4.40 4.10
N LEU A 10 -2.59 -3.90 3.35
CA LEU A 10 -2.49 -3.67 1.92
C LEU A 10 -1.38 -2.66 1.59
N HIS A 11 -1.31 -1.55 2.33
CA HIS A 11 -0.24 -0.57 2.20
C HIS A 11 1.13 -1.20 2.46
N SER A 12 1.26 -2.02 3.50
CA SER A 12 2.51 -2.70 3.84
C SER A 12 2.92 -3.70 2.76
N VAL A 13 1.99 -4.48 2.22
CA VAL A 13 2.29 -5.42 1.11
C VAL A 13 2.81 -4.65 -0.10
N SER A 14 2.11 -3.58 -0.48
CA SER A 14 2.49 -2.76 -1.63
C SER A 14 3.83 -2.00 -1.42
N ASN A 15 4.12 -1.54 -0.20
CA ASN A 15 5.21 -0.59 0.05
C ASN A 15 6.38 -1.07 0.92
N ALA A 16 6.32 -2.26 1.54
CA ALA A 16 7.40 -2.78 2.39
C ALA A 16 8.67 -3.12 1.58
N HIS A 17 8.48 -3.71 0.39
CA HIS A 17 9.56 -4.21 -0.47
C HIS A 17 9.88 -3.28 -1.65
N ARG A 18 9.66 -1.97 -1.49
CA ARG A 18 10.01 -0.97 -2.51
C ARG A 18 11.47 -1.11 -2.95
N LYS A 19 11.67 -1.08 -4.27
CA LYS A 19 12.98 -1.23 -4.90
C LYS A 19 13.87 -0.03 -4.60
N HIS A 20 15.15 -0.21 -4.84
CA HIS A 20 16.15 0.86 -4.78
C HIS A 20 15.89 1.82 -5.94
N ALA A 21 15.74 3.11 -5.65
CA ALA A 21 15.57 4.14 -6.68
C ALA A 21 16.82 4.23 -7.56
N GLU A 22 16.62 4.24 -8.87
CA GLU A 22 17.68 4.40 -9.86
C GLU A 22 17.68 5.82 -10.45
N MET A 23 18.84 6.27 -10.90
CA MET A 23 19.04 7.50 -11.66
C MET A 23 18.72 7.25 -13.14
N LYS A 24 18.61 8.32 -13.94
CA LYS A 24 18.32 8.20 -15.39
C LYS A 24 19.36 7.37 -16.16
N ASN A 25 20.56 7.24 -15.62
CA ASN A 25 21.67 6.43 -16.15
C ASN A 25 21.66 4.98 -15.63
N GLY A 26 20.65 4.56 -14.84
CA GLY A 26 20.55 3.21 -14.24
C GLY A 26 21.32 3.03 -12.93
N GLU A 27 22.00 4.05 -12.41
CA GLU A 27 22.76 3.93 -11.16
C GLU A 27 21.85 4.03 -9.93
N LYS A 28 22.10 3.18 -8.94
CA LYS A 28 21.36 3.15 -7.68
C LYS A 28 21.62 4.41 -6.84
N ARG A 29 20.56 5.05 -6.34
CA ARG A 29 20.65 6.28 -5.54
C ARG A 29 20.95 6.01 -4.07
N HIS A 30 22.00 6.61 -3.54
CA HIS A 30 22.35 6.48 -2.13
C HIS A 30 22.23 7.83 -1.41
N ARG A 31 21.94 7.78 -0.10
CA ARG A 31 21.91 8.96 0.77
C ARG A 31 22.81 8.75 1.97
N ILE A 32 23.58 9.78 2.31
CA ILE A 32 24.39 9.82 3.52
C ILE A 32 23.50 10.22 4.71
N SER A 33 23.51 9.40 5.75
CA SER A 33 22.79 9.63 7.01
C SER A 33 23.80 9.80 8.14
N TYR A 34 23.59 10.78 9.01
CA TYR A 34 24.41 11.02 10.20
C TYR A 34 23.61 10.67 11.47
N PRO A 35 23.57 9.40 11.86
CA PRO A 35 22.82 9.00 13.05
C PRO A 35 23.48 9.53 14.33
N LYS A 36 22.66 10.07 15.25
CA LYS A 36 23.12 10.71 16.50
C LYS A 36 24.05 9.82 17.34
N TYR A 37 23.77 8.51 17.41
CA TYR A 37 24.55 7.56 18.21
C TYR A 37 25.97 7.32 17.69
N LYS A 38 26.29 7.75 16.46
CA LYS A 38 27.63 7.59 15.87
C LYS A 38 28.51 8.84 16.00
N ALA A 39 28.17 9.79 16.87
CA ALA A 39 29.03 10.93 17.23
C ALA A 39 29.73 11.62 16.03
N GLY A 40 28.99 11.89 14.96
CA GLY A 40 29.51 12.56 13.76
C GLY A 40 29.90 11.64 12.60
N HIS A 41 30.00 10.32 12.81
CA HIS A 41 30.20 9.38 11.70
C HIS A 41 28.92 9.19 10.86
N HIS A 42 29.11 8.80 9.60
CA HIS A 42 28.04 8.64 8.63
C HIS A 42 27.76 7.18 8.27
N VAL A 43 26.58 6.94 7.69
CA VAL A 43 26.15 5.67 7.13
C VAL A 43 25.52 5.93 5.78
N VAL A 44 25.92 5.16 4.77
CA VAL A 44 25.29 5.17 3.45
C VAL A 44 24.03 4.31 3.49
N LYS A 45 22.89 4.87 3.06
CA LYS A 45 21.61 4.18 2.98
C LYS A 45 21.07 4.16 1.54
N PRO A 46 20.46 3.07 1.09
CA PRO A 46 19.76 3.05 -0.19
C PRO A 46 18.56 3.98 -0.15
N VAL A 47 18.38 4.78 -1.19
CA VAL A 47 17.14 5.53 -1.40
C VAL A 47 16.16 4.58 -2.07
N LYS A 48 15.01 4.33 -1.43
CA LYS A 48 13.93 3.53 -2.03
C LYS A 48 13.10 4.39 -2.98
N GLU A 49 12.43 3.74 -3.93
CA GLU A 49 11.43 4.37 -4.79
C GLU A 49 10.30 5.01 -3.98
N ALA A 50 9.54 5.92 -4.61
CA ALA A 50 8.37 6.54 -3.98
C ALA A 50 7.33 5.48 -3.58
N CYS A 51 6.48 5.81 -2.59
CA CYS A 51 5.38 4.93 -2.22
C CYS A 51 4.37 4.83 -3.38
N ASN A 52 3.88 3.63 -3.63
CA ASN A 52 2.77 3.38 -4.54
C ASN A 52 1.44 3.49 -3.75
N TYR A 53 0.46 4.17 -4.35
CA TYR A 53 -0.90 4.33 -3.82
C TYR A 53 -1.99 3.94 -4.83
N ASP A 54 -1.64 3.22 -5.90
CA ASP A 54 -2.56 2.82 -6.97
C ASP A 54 -3.70 1.97 -6.43
N TYR A 55 -3.43 1.15 -5.41
CA TYR A 55 -4.44 0.37 -4.69
C TYR A 55 -5.55 1.25 -4.07
N VAL A 56 -5.28 2.53 -3.75
CA VAL A 56 -6.30 3.46 -3.25
C VAL A 56 -7.27 3.81 -4.37
N THR A 57 -6.76 4.05 -5.57
CA THR A 57 -7.56 4.33 -6.75
C THR A 57 -8.44 3.13 -7.10
N GLU A 58 -7.88 1.92 -7.09
CA GLU A 58 -8.64 0.67 -7.29
C GLU A 58 -9.79 0.53 -6.29
N LEU A 59 -9.52 0.75 -5.00
CA LEU A 59 -10.55 0.70 -3.95
C LEU A 59 -11.66 1.74 -4.15
N ILE A 60 -11.32 2.95 -4.64
CA ILE A 60 -12.31 3.99 -4.93
C ILE A 60 -13.20 3.57 -6.11
N VAL A 61 -12.60 3.04 -7.17
CA VAL A 61 -13.33 2.56 -8.35
C VAL A 61 -14.30 1.45 -7.95
N GLU A 62 -13.83 0.46 -7.19
CA GLU A 62 -14.65 -0.65 -6.70
C GLU A 62 -15.80 -0.13 -5.80
N LEU A 63 -15.53 0.83 -4.91
CA LEU A 63 -16.54 1.44 -4.06
C LEU A 63 -17.64 2.15 -4.89
N LEU A 64 -17.26 2.84 -5.96
CA LEU A 64 -18.22 3.51 -6.85
C LEU A 64 -19.10 2.50 -7.59
N GLN A 65 -18.53 1.39 -8.05
CA GLN A 65 -19.28 0.29 -8.68
C GLN A 65 -20.26 -0.35 -7.69
N LEU A 66 -19.80 -0.65 -6.48
CA LEU A 66 -20.65 -1.21 -5.42
C LEU A 66 -21.80 -0.27 -5.03
N LYS A 67 -21.56 1.04 -5.03
CA LYS A 67 -22.62 2.04 -4.82
C LYS A 67 -23.68 2.05 -5.93
N GLN A 68 -23.29 1.82 -7.17
CA GLN A 68 -24.24 1.71 -8.28
C GLN A 68 -25.07 0.44 -8.16
N GLN A 69 -24.45 -0.67 -7.74
CA GLN A 69 -25.11 -1.97 -7.59
C GLN A 69 -26.05 -2.02 -6.37
N PHE A 70 -25.64 -1.45 -5.24
CA PHE A 70 -26.39 -1.52 -3.99
C PHE A 70 -26.82 -0.13 -3.52
N LYS A 71 -28.13 0.14 -3.56
CA LYS A 71 -28.71 1.40 -3.08
C LYS A 71 -28.59 1.61 -1.57
N SER A 72 -28.32 0.55 -0.79
CA SER A 72 -28.21 0.62 0.67
C SER A 72 -27.09 -0.27 1.21
N ILE A 73 -26.37 0.25 2.20
CA ILE A 73 -25.28 -0.45 2.91
C ILE A 73 -25.78 -1.73 3.59
N ARG A 74 -27.05 -1.79 4.03
CA ARG A 74 -27.61 -3.01 4.65
C ARG A 74 -27.67 -4.16 3.65
N ILE A 75 -28.14 -3.87 2.43
CA ILE A 75 -28.24 -4.85 1.33
C ILE A 75 -26.83 -5.30 0.93
N ALA A 76 -25.90 -4.35 0.76
CA ALA A 76 -24.51 -4.65 0.43
C ALA A 76 -23.85 -5.57 1.48
N LYS A 77 -24.09 -5.34 2.78
CA LYS A 77 -23.55 -6.20 3.84
C LYS A 77 -24.09 -7.63 3.76
N GLN A 78 -25.39 -7.79 3.52
CA GLN A 78 -26.02 -9.10 3.39
C GLN A 78 -25.53 -9.86 2.15
N ALA A 79 -25.27 -9.15 1.05
CA ALA A 79 -24.63 -9.72 -0.13
C ALA A 79 -23.15 -10.05 0.09
N SER A 80 -22.41 -9.24 0.85
CA SER A 80 -20.98 -9.50 1.12
C SER A 80 -20.74 -10.73 2.00
N SER A 81 -21.68 -11.05 2.90
CA SER A 81 -21.59 -12.25 3.74
C SER A 81 -21.65 -13.54 2.94
N SER A 82 -22.27 -13.55 1.76
CA SER A 82 -22.28 -14.72 0.87
C SER A 82 -21.05 -14.79 -0.05
N ILE A 83 -20.42 -13.65 -0.38
CA ILE A 83 -19.26 -13.58 -1.30
C ILE A 83 -17.95 -13.96 -0.60
N LEU A 84 -17.75 -13.57 0.67
CA LEU A 84 -16.50 -13.84 1.40
C LEU A 84 -16.23 -15.32 1.73
N PHE A 85 -17.18 -16.21 1.45
CA PHE A 85 -17.09 -17.65 1.71
C PHE A 85 -17.06 -18.51 0.44
N SER A 86 -16.99 -17.93 -0.76
CA SER A 86 -16.76 -18.75 -1.95
C SER A 86 -15.29 -19.20 -1.99
N PRO A 87 -15.00 -20.51 -2.05
CA PRO A 87 -13.64 -20.98 -2.27
C PRO A 87 -13.13 -20.47 -3.63
N PRO A 88 -11.82 -20.18 -3.74
CA PRO A 88 -11.24 -19.79 -5.02
C PRO A 88 -11.38 -20.95 -6.04
N PRO A 89 -11.48 -20.65 -7.35
CA PRO A 89 -11.48 -21.68 -8.40
C PRO A 89 -10.15 -22.44 -8.47
#